data_AF-X1NEP4-F1
#
_entry.id   AF-X1NEP4-F1
#
_cell.length_a   1.000
_cell.length_b   1.000
_cell.length_c   1.000
_cell.angle_alpha   90.00
_cell.angle_beta   90.00
_cell.angle_gamma   90.00
#
_symmetry.space_group_name_H-M   'P 1'
#
loop_
_entity.id
_entity.type
_entity.pdbx_description
1 polymer ?
#
loop_
_entity_poly.entity_id
_entity_poly.type
_entity_poly.pdbx_seq_one_letter_code
_entity_poly.pdbx_strand_id
1 'polypeptide(L)'
;MPSACGIACEVCGIQEKGICPFGDGCVAGTDPRAPEKSEKFKAATGHTCPILECAIKNRVDHCLRCDEFPCEVHYQQGGPFSKKTLDMLKGVLGKK
;
A
#
# COMPACT_ATOMS: atom_id res chain seq x y z
N MET A 1 11.56 6.12 -0.72
CA MET A 1 10.28 6.61 -1.27
C MET A 1 9.13 5.83 -0.67
N PRO A 2 8.04 6.49 -0.24
CA PRO A 2 6.87 5.82 0.33
C PRO A 2 6.21 4.87 -0.68
N SER A 3 5.60 3.82 -0.16
CA SER A 3 4.83 2.85 -0.92
C SER A 3 3.42 3.36 -1.23
N ALA A 4 2.68 2.65 -2.09
CA ALA A 4 1.28 2.95 -2.37
C ALA A 4 0.43 3.05 -1.09
N CYS A 5 0.62 2.19 -0.09
CA CYS A 5 -0.12 2.27 1.17
C CYS A 5 0.35 3.41 2.11
N GLY A 6 1.42 4.13 1.77
CA GLY A 6 1.96 5.23 2.56
C GLY A 6 3.06 4.85 3.55
N ILE A 7 3.40 3.56 3.69
CA ILE A 7 4.56 3.15 4.48
C ILE A 7 5.85 3.55 3.76
N ALA A 8 6.74 4.24 4.48
CA ALA A 8 8.11 4.46 4.05
C ALA A 8 8.92 3.16 4.20
N CYS A 9 9.10 2.43 3.10
CA CYS A 9 9.83 1.16 3.12
C CYS A 9 11.30 1.33 3.54
N GLU A 10 11.90 2.50 3.30
CA GLU A 10 13.26 2.85 3.71
C GLU A 10 13.53 2.79 5.23
N VAL A 11 12.48 2.85 6.07
CA VAL A 11 12.59 2.68 7.53
C VAL A 11 11.85 1.42 8.03
N CYS A 12 11.45 0.53 7.12
CA CYS A 12 10.69 -0.66 7.47
C CYS A 12 11.61 -1.75 8.02
N GLY A 13 11.44 -2.14 9.28
CA GLY A 13 12.23 -3.21 9.91
C GLY A 13 12.08 -4.58 9.24
N ILE A 14 11.00 -4.84 8.48
CA ILE A 14 10.84 -6.08 7.70
C ILE A 14 11.79 -6.08 6.50
N GLN A 15 11.94 -4.91 5.85
CA GLN A 15 12.90 -4.73 4.76
C GLN A 15 14.34 -4.79 5.29
N GLU A 16 14.63 -4.11 6.40
CA GLU A 16 15.97 -4.12 7.03
C GLU A 16 16.43 -5.54 7.37
N LYS A 17 15.50 -6.40 7.83
CA LYS A 17 15.78 -7.82 8.11
C LYS A 17 15.83 -8.72 6.87
N GLY A 18 15.61 -8.19 5.67
CA GLY A 18 15.62 -8.96 4.42
C GLY A 18 14.45 -9.94 4.27
N ILE A 19 13.38 -9.79 5.07
CA ILE A 19 12.23 -10.69 5.08
C ILE A 19 11.16 -10.24 4.07
N CYS A 20 11.22 -8.98 3.64
CA CYS A 20 10.23 -8.41 2.74
C CYS A 20 10.26 -9.14 1.37
N PRO A 21 9.12 -9.68 0.89
CA PRO A 21 9.06 -10.36 -0.40
C PRO A 21 9.35 -9.43 -1.59
N PHE A 22 9.28 -8.12 -1.37
CA PHE A 22 9.61 -7.11 -2.37
C PHE A 22 11.11 -6.80 -2.47
N GLY A 23 11.95 -7.27 -1.53
CA GLY A 23 13.39 -7.01 -1.49
C GLY A 23 13.74 -5.54 -1.25
N ASP A 24 13.66 -4.72 -2.30
CA ASP A 24 13.95 -3.28 -2.28
C ASP A 24 12.74 -2.40 -1.85
N GLY A 25 11.73 -3.02 -1.23
CA GLY A 25 10.56 -2.32 -0.66
C GLY A 25 9.41 -2.14 -1.66
N CYS A 26 8.27 -1.65 -1.19
CA CYS A 26 7.12 -1.34 -2.06
C CYS A 26 7.31 0.02 -2.76
N VAL A 27 6.61 0.22 -3.87
CA VAL A 27 6.64 1.46 -4.67
C VAL A 27 5.29 2.16 -4.67
N ALA A 28 5.26 3.41 -5.15
CA ALA A 28 4.03 4.15 -5.43
C ALA A 28 3.22 3.44 -6.54
N GLY A 29 1.90 3.60 -6.56
CA GLY A 29 1.05 2.96 -7.58
C GLY A 29 1.27 3.49 -9.00
N THR A 30 1.85 4.69 -9.12
CA THR A 30 2.23 5.33 -10.39
C THR A 30 3.66 5.00 -10.83
N ASP A 31 4.44 4.28 -10.02
CA ASP A 31 5.81 3.90 -10.38
C ASP A 31 5.77 2.85 -11.52
N PRO A 32 6.61 2.97 -12.57
CA PRO A 32 6.65 2.01 -13.67
C PRO A 32 6.97 0.58 -13.23
N ARG A 33 7.62 0.41 -12.07
CA ARG A 33 7.93 -0.90 -11.48
C ARG A 33 6.76 -1.51 -10.71
N ALA A 34 5.68 -0.76 -10.46
CA ALA A 34 4.55 -1.22 -9.65
C ALA A 34 3.89 -2.51 -10.18
N PRO A 35 3.63 -2.66 -11.51
CA PRO A 35 3.08 -3.90 -12.04
C PRO A 35 4.00 -5.11 -11.83
N GLU A 36 5.30 -4.93 -12.10
CA GLU A 36 6.31 -5.99 -11.88
C GLU A 36 6.36 -6.41 -10.40
N LYS A 37 6.33 -5.44 -9.48
CA LYS A 37 6.30 -5.73 -8.04
C LYS A 37 5.03 -6.44 -7.60
N SER A 38 3.88 -6.09 -8.16
CA SER A 38 2.62 -6.77 -7.89
C SER A 38 2.69 -8.26 -8.27
N GLU A 39 3.25 -8.57 -9.44
CA GLU A 39 3.44 -9.95 -9.89
C GLU A 39 4.46 -10.70 -9.04
N LYS A 40 5.58 -10.06 -8.65
CA LYS A 40 6.54 -10.64 -7.70
C LYS A 40 5.90 -10.99 -6.36
N PHE A 41 5.04 -10.11 -5.83
CA PHE A 41 4.32 -10.38 -4.59
C PHE A 41 3.36 -11.56 -4.72
N LYS A 42 2.65 -11.64 -5.85
CA LYS A 42 1.79 -12.78 -6.19
C LYS A 42 2.56 -14.08 -6.28
N ALA A 43 3.74 -14.07 -6.90
CA ALA A 43 4.62 -15.23 -6.97
C ALA A 43 5.12 -15.67 -5.58
N ALA A 44 5.42 -14.71 -4.68
CA ALA A 44 5.93 -15.00 -3.35
C ALA A 44 4.85 -15.41 -2.32
N THR A 45 3.63 -14.89 -2.44
CA THR A 45 2.56 -15.05 -1.42
C THR A 45 1.31 -15.79 -1.92
N GLY A 46 1.21 -16.06 -3.21
CA GLY A 46 0.04 -16.67 -3.85
C GLY A 46 -1.08 -15.68 -4.19
N HIS A 47 -1.02 -14.43 -3.72
CA HIS A 47 -2.04 -13.40 -3.92
C HIS A 47 -1.43 -12.04 -4.28
N THR A 48 -2.15 -11.21 -5.03
CA THR A 48 -1.72 -9.82 -5.30
C THR A 48 -1.92 -8.95 -4.06
N CYS A 49 -1.15 -7.87 -3.94
CA CYS A 49 -1.40 -6.87 -2.92
C CYS A 49 -2.59 -6.01 -3.38
N PRO A 50 -3.77 -6.10 -2.74
CA PRO A 50 -4.98 -5.44 -3.22
C PRO A 50 -4.87 -3.90 -3.17
N ILE A 51 -4.08 -3.36 -2.24
CA ILE A 51 -3.82 -1.92 -2.14
C ILE A 51 -2.97 -1.45 -3.33
N LEU A 52 -1.90 -2.19 -3.65
CA LEU A 52 -1.02 -1.85 -4.77
C LEU A 52 -1.76 -2.01 -6.10
N GLU A 53 -2.53 -3.09 -6.27
CA GLU A 53 -3.33 -3.34 -7.46
C GLU A 53 -4.36 -2.22 -7.68
N CYS A 54 -5.08 -1.83 -6.62
CA CYS A 54 -6.01 -0.71 -6.65
C CYS A 54 -5.30 0.61 -7.03
N ALA A 55 -4.14 0.88 -6.44
CA ALA A 55 -3.37 2.10 -6.73
C ALA A 55 -2.87 2.14 -8.18
N ILE A 56 -2.40 1.02 -8.73
CA ILE A 56 -2.00 0.89 -10.14
C ILE A 56 -3.20 1.16 -11.05
N LYS A 57 -4.33 0.48 -10.81
CA LYS A 57 -5.53 0.57 -11.65
C LYS A 57 -6.11 1.99 -11.67
N ASN A 58 -6.12 2.67 -10.53
CA ASN A 58 -6.66 4.02 -10.39
C ASN A 58 -5.60 5.12 -10.59
N ARG A 59 -4.36 4.76 -10.94
CA ARG A 59 -3.22 5.69 -11.10
C ARG A 59 -3.00 6.61 -9.89
N VAL A 60 -3.15 6.05 -8.71
CA VAL A 60 -2.91 6.74 -7.43
C VAL A 60 -1.46 6.50 -7.03
N ASP A 61 -0.73 7.57 -6.68
CA ASP A 61 0.64 7.48 -6.19
C ASP A 61 0.68 6.84 -4.79
N HIS A 62 -0.03 7.45 -3.84
CA HIS A 62 -0.12 7.04 -2.44
C HIS A 62 -1.56 7.15 -1.95
N CYS A 63 -2.05 6.08 -1.31
CA CYS A 63 -3.42 6.00 -0.80
C CYS A 63 -3.74 7.12 0.19
N LEU A 64 -2.80 7.54 1.04
CA LEU A 64 -3.01 8.68 1.95
C LEU A 64 -3.37 10.00 1.21
N ARG A 65 -2.98 10.13 -0.06
CA ARG A 65 -3.34 11.28 -0.92
C ARG A 65 -4.63 11.06 -1.70
N CYS A 66 -5.07 9.82 -1.91
CA CYS A 66 -6.33 9.50 -2.58
C CYS A 66 -7.53 10.17 -1.89
N ASP A 67 -8.48 10.67 -2.66
CA ASP A 67 -9.67 11.35 -2.14
C ASP A 67 -10.65 10.41 -1.44
N GLU A 68 -10.66 9.14 -1.84
CA GLU A 68 -11.52 8.10 -1.25
C GLU A 68 -10.87 7.43 -0.03
N PHE A 69 -9.65 7.84 0.35
CA PHE A 69 -8.98 7.26 1.51
C PHE A 69 -9.52 7.87 2.81
N PRO A 70 -9.86 7.04 3.82
CA PRO A 70 -9.77 5.57 3.87
C PRO A 70 -10.91 4.84 3.14
N CYS A 71 -10.58 3.98 2.17
CA CYS A 71 -11.56 3.28 1.33
C CYS A 71 -11.82 1.84 1.79
N GLU A 72 -12.85 1.21 1.21
CA GLU A 72 -13.26 -0.16 1.55
C GLU A 72 -12.14 -1.19 1.37
N VAL A 73 -11.25 -1.01 0.38
CA VAL A 73 -10.06 -1.86 0.21
C VAL A 73 -9.20 -1.87 1.47
N HIS A 74 -9.01 -0.73 2.13
CA HIS A 74 -8.23 -0.66 3.37
C HIS A 74 -8.96 -1.29 4.56
N TYR A 75 -10.29 -1.15 4.61
CA TYR A 75 -11.11 -1.72 5.69
C TYR A 75 -11.24 -3.25 5.59
N GLN A 76 -11.35 -3.80 4.38
CA GLN A 76 -11.57 -5.24 4.17
C GLN A 76 -10.27 -6.03 4.09
N GLN A 77 -9.25 -5.51 3.39
CA GLN A 77 -8.06 -6.30 3.04
C GLN A 77 -6.95 -6.22 4.10
N GLY A 78 -7.17 -5.50 5.20
CA GLY A 78 -6.23 -5.47 6.31
C GLY A 78 -4.86 -4.94 5.89
N GLY A 79 -4.83 -3.74 5.30
CA GLY A 79 -3.59 -3.00 5.08
C GLY A 79 -2.80 -2.77 6.38
N PRO A 80 -1.68 -2.03 6.35
CA PRO A 80 -0.88 -1.82 7.55
C PRO A 80 -1.58 -1.05 8.67
N PHE A 81 -2.77 -0.50 8.39
CA PHE A 81 -3.55 0.28 9.33
C PHE A 81 -4.69 -0.56 9.90
N SER A 82 -4.78 -0.57 11.24
CA SER A 82 -5.94 -1.15 11.92
C SER A 82 -7.21 -0.34 11.65
N LYS A 83 -8.39 -0.96 11.80
CA LYS A 83 -9.69 -0.26 11.70
C LYS A 83 -9.72 1.02 12.52
N LYS A 84 -9.25 0.99 13.77
CA LYS A 84 -9.15 2.17 14.65
C LYS A 84 -8.31 3.30 14.03
N THR A 85 -7.21 2.95 13.37
CA THR A 85 -6.34 3.93 12.70
C THR A 85 -7.03 4.50 11.47
N LEU A 86 -7.68 3.66 10.67
CA LEU A 86 -8.46 4.11 9.52
C LEU A 86 -9.60 5.05 9.94
N ASP A 87 -10.35 4.71 10.99
CA ASP A 87 -11.44 5.56 11.50
C ASP A 87 -10.93 6.92 11.99
N MET A 88 -9.78 6.95 12.69
CA MET A 88 -9.11 8.19 13.07
C MET A 88 -8.72 9.02 11.83
N LEU A 89 -8.05 8.41 10.85
CA LEU A 89 -7.62 9.09 9.62
C LEU A 89 -8.80 9.62 8.83
N LYS A 90 -9.92 8.89 8.77
CA LYS A 90 -11.16 9.35 8.13
C LYS A 90 -11.68 10.64 8.78
N GLY A 91 -11.69 10.68 10.12
CA GLY A 91 -12.12 11.87 10.86
C GLY A 91 -11.20 13.08 10.67
N VAL A 92 -9.87 12.86 10.67
CA VAL A 92 -8.88 13.95 10.57
C VAL A 92 -8.74 14.48 9.14
N LEU A 93 -8.76 13.60 8.13
CA LEU A 93 -8.56 13.99 6.74
C LEU A 93 -9.80 14.64 6.13
N GLY A 94 -10.99 14.46 6.71
CA GLY A 94 -12.24 15.04 6.20
C GLY A 94 -12.60 14.59 4.78
N LYS A 95 -12.01 13.47 4.34
CA LYS A 95 -12.20 12.86 3.03
C LYS A 95 -13.51 12.06 3.00
N LYS A 96 -14.16 12.02 1.84
CA LYS A 96 -15.53 11.52 1.66
C LYS A 96 -15.60 10.00 1.78
#